data_AF-A0A2N3DGE1-F1
#
_entry.id   AF-A0A2N3DGE1-F1
#
_cell.length_a   1.000
_cell.length_b   1.000
_cell.length_c   1.000
_cell.angle_alpha   90.00
_cell.angle_beta   90.00
_cell.angle_gamma   90.00
#
_symmetry.space_group_name_H-M   'P 1'
#
loop_
_entity.id
_entity.type
_entity.pdbx_description
1 polymer ?
#
loop_
_entity_poly.entity_id
_entity_poly.type
_entity_poly.pdbx_seq_one_letter_code
_entity_poly.pdbx_strand_id
1 'polypeptide(L)'
;LLFDIARKLPEGSQVSLTTSDNRLEVKAGRSNFKLPTLPRDDFPVIVEGDLPTSFELPASKLAELIDRTRFAISTEETRYYLNGIFLHVTDEDEPLLKAAATDGHRLARFTLSRPEGAAGMPDVIVPRKAVGELRKLLEEALDGNVLIDLSASKIRFTFGGEGGVVLTSKLIDGTFPDYSRVIPTGNDKLLKVDPKLFFAGVDRVATIATEKTRAVKIGLDQDRVTLSVTSPDNGTAAEELAAEYRAEGLEIGFNANYLKDILSQIDSDTVELHLADAGAPTLIRENEASPALYVLMPMRV
;
A
#
# COMPACT_ATOMS: atom_id res chain seq x y z
N LEU A 1 -2.18 -27.61 -9.46
CA LEU A 1 -2.03 -29.09 -9.56
C LEU A 1 -0.91 -29.63 -8.68
N LEU A 2 0.39 -29.39 -8.99
CA LEU A 2 1.48 -29.92 -8.15
C LEU A 2 1.38 -29.44 -6.68
N PHE A 3 1.13 -28.14 -6.49
CA PHE A 3 0.86 -27.56 -5.16
C PHE A 3 -0.33 -28.21 -4.44
N ASP A 4 -1.45 -28.42 -5.15
CA ASP A 4 -2.65 -29.03 -4.56
C ASP A 4 -2.44 -30.48 -4.13
N ILE A 5 -1.61 -31.22 -4.88
CA ILE A 5 -1.19 -32.57 -4.49
C ILE A 5 -0.37 -32.48 -3.22
N ALA A 6 0.69 -31.65 -3.19
CA ALA A 6 1.57 -31.51 -2.05
C ALA A 6 0.82 -31.14 -0.76
N ARG A 7 -0.08 -30.14 -0.82
CA ARG A 7 -0.87 -29.68 0.35
C ARG A 7 -1.83 -30.75 0.89
N LYS A 8 -2.24 -31.73 0.08
CA LYS A 8 -3.16 -32.81 0.47
C LYS A 8 -2.46 -34.08 0.95
N LEU A 9 -1.13 -34.15 0.84
CA LEU A 9 -0.39 -35.28 1.36
C LEU A 9 -0.43 -35.27 2.89
N PRO A 10 -0.45 -36.45 3.55
CA PRO A 10 -0.31 -36.53 5.00
C PRO A 10 0.99 -35.85 5.46
N GLU A 11 0.94 -35.21 6.62
CA GLU A 11 2.12 -34.60 7.24
C GLU A 11 3.25 -35.62 7.43
N GLY A 12 4.50 -35.20 7.18
CA GLY A 12 5.68 -36.06 7.25
C GLY A 12 5.86 -37.04 6.07
N SER A 13 5.01 -36.97 5.04
CA SER A 13 5.16 -37.81 3.84
C SER A 13 6.49 -37.56 3.13
N GLN A 14 7.25 -38.63 2.87
CA GLN A 14 8.38 -38.58 1.94
C GLN A 14 7.87 -38.57 0.50
N VAL A 15 8.29 -37.55 -0.26
CA VAL A 15 7.87 -37.34 -1.65
C VAL A 15 9.05 -37.57 -2.58
N SER A 16 8.90 -38.47 -3.55
CA SER A 16 9.86 -38.64 -4.65
C SER A 16 9.31 -38.02 -5.93
N LEU A 17 10.14 -37.23 -6.61
CA LEU A 17 9.85 -36.61 -7.89
C LEU A 17 10.77 -37.21 -8.96
N THR A 18 10.20 -37.82 -10.00
CA THR A 18 10.95 -38.40 -11.11
C THR A 18 10.37 -37.91 -12.44
N THR A 19 11.22 -37.37 -13.31
CA THR A 19 10.80 -36.91 -14.64
C THR A 19 11.17 -37.94 -15.71
N SER A 20 10.20 -38.36 -16.53
CA SER A 20 10.39 -39.22 -17.71
C SER A 20 9.36 -38.89 -18.78
N ASP A 21 9.74 -38.88 -20.05
CA ASP A 21 8.82 -38.77 -21.21
C ASP A 21 7.82 -37.60 -21.12
N ASN A 22 8.30 -36.38 -20.84
CA ASN A 22 7.47 -35.18 -20.63
C ASN A 22 6.38 -35.35 -19.56
N ARG A 23 6.66 -36.19 -18.55
CA ARG A 23 5.82 -36.36 -17.37
C ARG A 23 6.64 -36.27 -16.11
N LEU A 24 6.04 -35.64 -15.10
CA LEU A 24 6.52 -35.66 -13.72
C LEU A 24 5.73 -36.73 -12.96
N GLU A 25 6.42 -37.77 -12.51
CA GLU A 25 5.90 -38.75 -11.56
C GLU A 25 6.14 -38.24 -10.14
N VAL A 26 5.08 -38.17 -9.33
CA VAL A 26 5.10 -37.77 -7.92
C VAL A 26 4.63 -38.96 -7.10
N LYS A 27 5.50 -39.54 -6.27
CA LYS A 27 5.13 -40.63 -5.35
C LYS A 27 5.26 -40.22 -3.90
N ALA A 28 4.28 -40.62 -3.10
CA ALA A 28 4.29 -40.47 -1.64
C ALA A 28 3.58 -41.68 -1.02
N GLY A 29 4.35 -42.60 -0.45
CA GLY A 29 3.82 -43.88 0.05
C GLY A 29 3.10 -44.67 -1.06
N ARG A 30 1.79 -44.88 -0.92
CA ARG A 30 0.94 -45.59 -1.90
C ARG A 30 0.31 -44.67 -2.94
N SER A 31 0.50 -43.36 -2.82
CA SER A 31 0.00 -42.38 -3.80
C SER A 31 1.00 -42.25 -4.95
N ASN A 32 0.51 -42.32 -6.19
CA ASN A 32 1.29 -42.09 -7.39
C ASN A 32 0.51 -41.18 -8.36
N PHE A 33 1.09 -40.02 -8.68
CA PHE A 33 0.53 -39.07 -9.62
C PHE A 33 1.46 -38.92 -10.83
N LYS A 34 0.89 -38.79 -12.03
CA LYS A 34 1.63 -38.49 -13.25
C LYS A 34 1.09 -37.21 -13.85
N LEU A 35 1.91 -36.16 -13.85
CA LEU A 35 1.55 -34.83 -14.35
C LEU A 35 2.22 -34.60 -15.70
N PRO A 36 1.50 -34.08 -16.72
CA PRO A 36 2.15 -33.62 -17.95
C PRO A 36 3.09 -32.44 -17.64
N THR A 37 4.23 -32.38 -18.33
CA THR A 37 5.18 -31.26 -18.24
C THR A 37 5.31 -30.57 -19.59
N LEU A 38 5.74 -29.30 -19.56
CA LEU A 38 6.19 -28.57 -20.73
C LEU A 38 7.72 -28.64 -20.84
N PRO A 39 8.29 -28.48 -22.04
CA PRO A 39 9.73 -28.35 -22.24
C PRO A 39 10.32 -27.23 -21.37
N ARG A 40 11.53 -27.44 -20.86
CA ARG A 40 12.26 -26.43 -20.10
C ARG A 40 12.48 -25.14 -20.92
N ASP A 41 12.79 -25.29 -22.20
CA ASP A 41 13.17 -24.17 -23.07
C ASP A 41 11.99 -23.23 -23.38
N ASP A 42 10.75 -23.70 -23.15
CA ASP A 42 9.54 -22.86 -23.25
C ASP A 42 9.34 -21.99 -22.00
N PHE A 43 10.07 -22.27 -20.91
CA PHE A 43 9.96 -21.49 -19.68
C PHE A 43 10.69 -20.15 -19.84
N PRO A 44 10.01 -19.01 -19.61
CA PRO A 44 10.62 -17.70 -19.82
C PRO A 44 11.76 -17.49 -18.82
N VAL A 45 12.97 -17.28 -19.34
CA VAL A 45 14.14 -16.94 -18.53
C VAL A 45 14.16 -15.44 -18.30
N ILE A 46 14.18 -15.03 -17.03
CA ILE A 46 14.43 -13.64 -16.67
C ILE A 46 15.94 -13.41 -16.85
N VAL A 47 16.32 -12.69 -17.90
CA VAL A 47 17.73 -12.32 -18.13
C VAL A 47 18.20 -11.47 -16.96
N GLU A 48 19.25 -11.92 -16.28
CA GLU A 48 19.95 -11.13 -15.27
C GLU A 48 20.55 -9.91 -15.98
N GLY A 49 20.05 -8.73 -15.61
CA GLY A 49 20.64 -7.46 -16.04
C GLY A 49 21.54 -6.93 -14.94
N ASP A 50 22.32 -5.90 -15.25
CA ASP A 50 23.07 -5.17 -14.23
C ASP A 50 22.09 -4.45 -13.27
N LEU A 51 22.35 -4.55 -11.98
CA LEU A 51 21.57 -3.96 -10.89
C LEU A 51 22.55 -3.14 -10.02
N PRO A 52 22.93 -1.94 -10.48
CA PRO A 52 24.05 -1.19 -9.90
C PRO A 52 23.75 -0.60 -8.52
N THR A 53 22.49 -0.46 -8.14
CA THR A 53 22.07 -0.01 -6.82
C THR A 53 21.74 -1.23 -5.97
N SER A 54 22.36 -1.34 -4.80
CA SER A 54 22.17 -2.46 -3.87
C SER A 54 22.14 -1.95 -2.43
N PHE A 55 21.14 -2.34 -1.66
CA PHE A 55 21.02 -2.01 -0.24
C PHE A 55 20.14 -3.02 0.49
N GLU A 56 20.22 -3.03 1.82
CA GLU A 56 19.38 -3.88 2.68
C GLU A 56 18.36 -3.08 3.47
N LEU A 57 17.20 -3.68 3.72
CA LEU A 57 16.21 -3.19 4.68
C LEU A 57 15.73 -4.34 5.58
N PRO A 58 15.43 -4.06 6.86
CA PRO A 58 14.63 -5.00 7.67
C PRO A 58 13.31 -5.30 6.96
N ALA A 59 12.93 -6.57 6.90
CA ALA A 59 11.69 -7.01 6.27
C ALA A 59 10.46 -6.33 6.88
N SER A 60 10.45 -6.18 8.21
CA SER A 60 9.41 -5.44 8.93
C SER A 60 9.25 -3.99 8.44
N LYS A 61 10.35 -3.27 8.16
CA LYS A 61 10.32 -1.90 7.66
C LYS A 61 9.87 -1.81 6.21
N LEU A 62 10.26 -2.76 5.37
CA LEU A 62 9.76 -2.84 4.01
C LEU A 62 8.26 -3.18 3.98
N ALA A 63 7.80 -4.07 4.86
CA ALA A 63 6.39 -4.41 5.01
C ALA A 63 5.55 -3.20 5.47
N GLU A 64 6.04 -2.46 6.48
CA GLU A 64 5.43 -1.22 6.96
C GLU A 64 5.31 -0.20 5.82
N LEU A 65 6.39 0.05 5.08
CA LEU A 65 6.40 0.96 3.93
C LEU A 65 5.34 0.58 2.88
N ILE A 66 5.22 -0.71 2.57
CA ILE A 66 4.21 -1.22 1.62
C ILE A 66 2.80 -1.06 2.17
N ASP A 67 2.54 -1.45 3.41
CA ASP A 67 1.22 -1.38 4.03
C ASP A 67 0.72 0.07 4.10
N ARG A 68 1.59 0.99 4.52
CA ARG A 68 1.28 2.42 4.65
C ARG A 68 1.08 3.14 3.31
N THR A 69 1.35 2.51 2.16
CA THR A 69 1.24 3.19 0.85
C THR A 69 0.36 2.45 -0.17
N ARG A 70 0.35 1.11 -0.19
CA ARG A 70 -0.21 0.34 -1.32
C ARG A 70 -1.70 0.55 -1.58
N PHE A 71 -2.46 0.96 -0.57
CA PHE A 71 -3.91 1.15 -0.70
C PHE A 71 -4.23 2.33 -1.62
N ALA A 72 -3.31 3.28 -1.77
CA ALA A 72 -3.46 4.43 -2.65
C ALA A 72 -2.98 4.18 -4.09
N ILE A 73 -2.56 2.95 -4.44
CA ILE A 73 -2.16 2.61 -5.82
C ILE A 73 -3.38 2.66 -6.74
N SER A 74 -3.25 3.32 -7.89
CA SER A 74 -4.31 3.35 -8.89
C SER A 74 -4.60 1.97 -9.48
N THR A 75 -5.83 1.78 -9.91
CA THR A 75 -6.27 0.60 -10.67
C THR A 75 -6.62 0.95 -12.10
N GLU A 76 -6.43 2.20 -12.51
CA GLU A 76 -6.76 2.67 -13.85
C GLU A 76 -5.66 2.33 -14.85
N GLU A 77 -6.02 1.72 -15.97
CA GLU A 77 -5.05 1.26 -16.96
C GLU A 77 -4.44 2.39 -17.80
N THR A 78 -5.15 3.51 -17.97
CA THR A 78 -4.73 4.63 -18.81
C THR A 78 -3.60 5.46 -18.18
N ARG A 79 -3.61 5.61 -16.86
CA ARG A 79 -2.58 6.29 -16.07
C ARG A 79 -1.65 5.28 -15.42
N TYR A 80 -1.05 4.41 -16.25
CA TYR A 80 -0.27 3.26 -15.79
C TYR A 80 0.90 3.61 -14.86
N TYR A 81 1.47 4.82 -14.95
CA TYR A 81 2.51 5.31 -14.04
C TYR A 81 2.02 5.48 -12.58
N LEU A 82 0.72 5.40 -12.33
CA LEU A 82 0.12 5.35 -10.99
C LEU A 82 -0.17 3.93 -10.49
N ASN A 83 0.07 2.90 -11.31
CA ASN A 83 -0.24 1.50 -10.99
C ASN A 83 0.89 0.81 -10.21
N GLY A 84 1.54 1.53 -9.31
CA GLY A 84 2.62 1.02 -8.48
C GLY A 84 2.96 1.94 -7.30
N ILE A 85 3.95 1.52 -6.51
CA ILE A 85 4.57 2.35 -5.48
C ILE A 85 5.80 3.01 -6.08
N PHE A 86 5.86 4.32 -6.00
CA PHE A 86 7.03 5.11 -6.36
C PHE A 86 8.05 5.08 -5.23
N LEU A 87 9.25 4.58 -5.51
CA LEU A 87 10.40 4.58 -4.60
C LEU A 87 11.47 5.51 -5.15
N HIS A 88 11.99 6.38 -4.29
CA HIS A 88 13.02 7.36 -4.60
C HIS A 88 13.74 7.79 -3.33
N VAL A 89 14.91 8.37 -3.48
CA VAL A 89 15.71 8.91 -2.38
C VAL A 89 15.82 10.42 -2.47
N THR A 90 15.88 11.09 -1.33
CA THR A 90 16.14 12.53 -1.26
C THR A 90 17.26 12.81 -0.27
N ASP A 91 18.18 13.71 -0.61
CA ASP A 91 19.28 14.14 0.25
C ASP A 91 19.12 15.63 0.67
N GLU A 92 17.88 16.10 0.87
CA GLU A 92 17.58 17.48 1.28
C GLU A 92 17.93 17.72 2.76
N ASP A 93 16.95 17.78 3.66
CA ASP A 93 17.21 18.02 5.09
C ASP A 93 17.86 16.79 5.76
N GLU A 94 17.29 15.62 5.51
CA GLU A 94 17.84 14.33 5.92
C GLU A 94 17.79 13.33 4.75
N PRO A 95 18.77 12.42 4.65
CA PRO A 95 18.77 11.39 3.62
C PRO A 95 17.64 10.38 3.90
N LEU A 96 16.61 10.39 3.06
CA LEU A 96 15.41 9.56 3.21
C LEU A 96 15.18 8.67 1.99
N LEU A 97 14.73 7.44 2.25
CA LEU A 97 14.03 6.61 1.28
C LEU A 97 12.54 6.90 1.42
N LYS A 98 11.90 7.34 0.33
CA LYS A 98 10.50 7.73 0.32
C LYS A 98 9.71 6.81 -0.61
N ALA A 99 8.56 6.36 -0.13
CA ALA A 99 7.56 5.63 -0.90
C ALA A 99 6.31 6.47 -1.08
N ALA A 100 5.78 6.54 -2.29
CA ALA A 100 4.53 7.24 -2.58
C ALA A 100 3.60 6.42 -3.49
N ALA A 101 2.30 6.52 -3.26
CA ALA A 101 1.28 5.96 -4.14
C ALA A 101 0.07 6.90 -4.19
N THR A 102 -0.54 7.03 -5.37
CA THR A 102 -1.74 7.85 -5.57
C THR A 102 -2.60 7.32 -6.70
N ASP A 103 -3.91 7.51 -6.58
CA ASP A 103 -4.91 7.27 -7.63
C ASP A 103 -5.43 8.59 -8.23
N GLY A 104 -4.88 9.72 -7.81
CA GLY A 104 -5.30 11.07 -8.16
C GLY A 104 -6.40 11.65 -7.27
N HIS A 105 -7.01 10.85 -6.39
CA HIS A 105 -8.00 11.29 -5.40
C HIS A 105 -7.47 11.22 -3.97
N ARG A 106 -6.48 10.37 -3.74
CA ARG A 106 -5.74 10.29 -2.48
C ARG A 106 -4.26 10.04 -2.75
N LEU A 107 -3.42 10.45 -1.83
CA LEU A 107 -1.99 10.20 -1.82
C LEU A 107 -1.62 9.56 -0.49
N ALA A 108 -0.75 8.57 -0.52
CA ALA A 108 -0.07 8.04 0.66
C ALA A 108 1.44 8.14 0.45
N ARG A 109 2.15 8.71 1.44
CA ARG A 109 3.60 8.83 1.43
C ARG A 109 4.17 8.34 2.75
N PHE A 110 5.13 7.42 2.68
CA PHE A 110 5.86 6.91 3.83
C PHE A 110 7.36 7.15 3.67
N THR A 111 8.06 7.44 4.77
CA THR A 111 9.51 7.70 4.75
C THR A 111 10.26 6.83 5.74
N LEU A 112 11.42 6.37 5.31
CA LEU A 112 12.43 5.70 6.12
C LEU A 112 13.74 6.47 6.00
N SER A 113 14.62 6.35 6.99
CA SER A 113 16.01 6.75 6.83
C SER A 113 16.61 6.04 5.62
N ARG A 114 17.36 6.75 4.78
CA ARG A 114 17.97 6.17 3.59
C ARG A 114 18.96 5.09 3.99
N PRO A 115 18.80 3.83 3.52
CA PRO A 115 19.77 2.78 3.81
C PRO A 115 21.10 3.05 3.10
N GLU A 116 22.17 2.51 3.66
CA GLU A 116 23.49 2.52 3.02
C GLU A 116 23.41 1.80 1.66
N GLY A 117 24.08 2.35 0.64
CA GLY A 117 24.02 1.82 -0.73
C GLY A 117 22.86 2.34 -1.59
N ALA A 118 21.85 3.00 -1.00
CA ALA A 118 20.76 3.62 -1.77
C ALA A 118 21.06 5.06 -2.26
N ALA A 119 22.28 5.59 -2.03
CA ALA A 119 22.66 6.91 -2.54
C ALA A 119 22.62 6.93 -4.08
N GLY A 120 22.00 7.95 -4.67
CA GLY A 120 21.87 8.05 -6.13
C GLY A 120 21.01 6.95 -6.77
N MET A 121 20.21 6.24 -5.97
CA MET A 121 19.22 5.29 -6.46
C MET A 121 18.33 5.95 -7.51
N PRO A 122 18.07 5.32 -8.67
CA PRO A 122 17.12 5.85 -9.64
C PRO A 122 15.69 5.85 -9.06
N ASP A 123 14.91 6.82 -9.51
CA ASP A 123 13.48 6.91 -9.29
C ASP A 123 12.76 5.76 -9.98
N VAL A 124 12.04 4.93 -9.23
CA VAL A 124 11.44 3.69 -9.76
C VAL A 124 10.01 3.51 -9.30
N ILE A 125 9.17 2.91 -10.17
CA ILE A 125 7.78 2.59 -9.85
C ILE A 125 7.62 1.07 -9.83
N VAL A 126 7.45 0.51 -8.64
CA VAL A 126 7.26 -0.93 -8.41
C VAL A 126 5.81 -1.30 -8.72
N PRO A 127 5.52 -2.15 -9.73
CA PRO A 127 4.16 -2.43 -10.15
C PRO A 127 3.31 -3.06 -9.03
N ARG A 128 2.02 -2.73 -9.00
CA ARG A 128 1.04 -3.23 -8.01
C ARG A 128 1.10 -4.74 -7.80
N LYS A 129 1.24 -5.51 -8.88
CA LYS A 129 1.32 -6.98 -8.80
C LYS A 129 2.58 -7.43 -8.05
N ALA A 130 3.72 -6.80 -8.33
CA ALA A 130 4.98 -7.07 -7.64
C ALA A 130 4.89 -6.69 -6.16
N VAL A 131 4.29 -5.53 -5.84
CA VAL A 131 4.00 -5.12 -4.46
C VAL A 131 3.15 -6.16 -3.72
N GLY A 132 2.13 -6.71 -4.37
CA GLY A 132 1.26 -7.74 -3.78
C GLY A 132 2.00 -9.05 -3.47
N GLU A 133 2.82 -9.55 -4.41
CA GLU A 133 3.62 -10.76 -4.15
C GLU A 133 4.72 -10.50 -3.12
N LEU A 134 5.37 -9.34 -3.19
CA LEU A 134 6.39 -8.92 -2.23
C LEU A 134 5.82 -8.90 -0.80
N ARG A 135 4.61 -8.38 -0.61
CA ARG A 135 3.97 -8.37 0.70
C ARG A 135 3.78 -9.78 1.28
N LYS A 136 3.32 -10.73 0.46
CA LYS A 136 3.11 -12.12 0.90
C LYS A 136 4.42 -12.74 1.37
N LEU A 137 5.51 -12.55 0.62
CA LEU A 137 6.83 -13.05 1.01
C LEU A 137 7.32 -12.43 2.33
N LEU A 138 7.01 -11.15 2.57
CA LEU A 138 7.36 -10.47 3.81
C LEU A 138 6.63 -11.04 5.04
N GLU A 139 5.43 -11.62 4.90
CA GLU A 139 4.70 -12.24 6.02
C GLU A 139 5.46 -13.40 6.64
N GLU A 140 6.21 -14.15 5.81
CA GLU A 140 6.97 -15.33 6.23
C GLU A 140 8.40 -14.98 6.69
N ALA A 141 8.83 -13.72 6.53
CA ALA A 141 10.23 -13.31 6.69
C ALA A 141 10.40 -12.04 7.55
N LEU A 142 9.42 -11.67 8.38
CA LEU A 142 9.41 -10.39 9.12
C LEU A 142 10.64 -10.14 10.00
N ASP A 143 11.25 -11.20 10.53
CA ASP A 143 12.41 -11.12 11.44
C ASP A 143 13.77 -11.01 10.70
N GLY A 144 13.77 -11.04 9.37
CA GLY A 144 14.97 -11.01 8.54
C GLY A 144 15.25 -9.66 7.86
N ASN A 145 16.33 -9.64 7.09
CA ASN A 145 16.62 -8.57 6.13
C ASN A 145 16.23 -9.00 4.71
N VAL A 146 15.96 -8.00 3.88
CA VAL A 146 15.73 -8.14 2.44
C VAL A 146 16.81 -7.36 1.72
N LEU A 147 17.59 -8.07 0.90
CA LEU A 147 18.51 -7.43 -0.04
C LEU A 147 17.71 -6.94 -1.25
N ILE A 148 17.90 -5.66 -1.59
CA ILE A 148 17.23 -4.99 -2.68
C ILE A 148 18.28 -4.55 -3.69
N ASP A 149 18.26 -5.18 -4.86
CA ASP A 149 19.10 -4.80 -5.99
C ASP A 149 18.22 -4.21 -7.09
N LEU A 150 18.60 -3.08 -7.66
CA LEU A 150 17.79 -2.44 -8.70
C LEU A 150 18.60 -1.67 -9.74
N SER A 151 17.93 -1.45 -10.86
CA SER A 151 18.29 -0.52 -11.94
C SER A 151 17.06 0.35 -12.25
N ALA A 152 17.14 1.23 -13.24
CA ALA A 152 15.98 2.00 -13.69
C ALA A 152 14.82 1.14 -14.26
N SER A 153 15.06 -0.13 -14.62
CA SER A 153 14.06 -0.97 -15.33
C SER A 153 13.69 -2.28 -14.61
N LYS A 154 14.47 -2.68 -13.60
CA LYS A 154 14.26 -3.93 -12.86
C LYS A 154 14.57 -3.73 -11.38
N ILE A 155 13.87 -4.49 -10.55
CA ILE A 155 14.13 -4.60 -9.11
C ILE A 155 14.10 -6.07 -8.70
N ARG A 156 14.99 -6.45 -7.79
CA ARG A 156 15.13 -7.78 -7.23
C ARG A 156 15.12 -7.70 -5.71
N PHE A 157 14.32 -8.55 -5.08
CA PHE A 157 14.25 -8.74 -3.64
C PHE A 157 14.75 -10.14 -3.31
N THR A 158 15.78 -10.24 -2.49
CA THR A 158 16.34 -11.53 -2.03
C THR A 158 16.13 -11.68 -0.53
N PHE A 159 15.50 -12.78 -0.14
CA PHE A 159 15.15 -13.13 1.24
C PHE A 159 16.00 -14.31 1.72
N GLY A 160 16.48 -14.29 2.96
CA GLY A 160 17.14 -15.45 3.58
C GLY A 160 18.54 -15.80 3.03
N GLY A 161 19.16 -14.92 2.25
CA GLY A 161 20.53 -15.09 1.74
C GLY A 161 20.67 -16.15 0.65
N GLU A 162 21.80 -16.85 0.64
CA GLU A 162 22.13 -17.86 -0.37
C GLU A 162 21.18 -19.07 -0.29
N GLY A 163 20.53 -19.40 -1.41
CA GLY A 163 19.49 -20.45 -1.46
C GLY A 163 18.11 -20.00 -0.98
N GLY A 164 17.95 -18.72 -0.64
CA GLY A 164 16.68 -18.12 -0.25
C GLY A 164 15.75 -17.78 -1.43
N VAL A 165 14.66 -17.08 -1.14
CA VAL A 165 13.65 -16.72 -2.14
C VAL A 165 14.07 -15.45 -2.87
N VAL A 166 13.96 -15.46 -4.20
CA VAL A 166 14.26 -14.30 -5.05
C VAL A 166 13.01 -13.89 -5.83
N LEU A 167 12.58 -12.64 -5.65
CA LEU A 167 11.51 -12.01 -6.41
C LEU A 167 12.09 -10.94 -7.32
N THR A 168 12.00 -11.16 -8.63
CA THR A 168 12.43 -10.18 -9.65
C THR A 168 11.21 -9.61 -10.38
N SER A 169 11.15 -8.29 -10.52
CA SER A 169 10.10 -7.59 -11.25
C SER A 169 10.67 -6.60 -12.24
N LYS A 170 9.98 -6.44 -13.38
CA LYS A 170 10.14 -5.22 -14.21
C LYS A 170 9.57 -4.03 -13.44
N LEU A 171 10.11 -2.86 -13.68
CA LEU A 171 9.57 -1.59 -13.20
C LEU A 171 8.63 -1.00 -14.25
N ILE A 172 7.72 -0.12 -13.82
CA ILE A 172 6.88 0.64 -14.75
C ILE A 172 7.74 1.73 -15.40
N ASP A 173 7.81 1.72 -16.73
CA ASP A 173 8.49 2.73 -17.53
C ASP A 173 7.60 3.97 -17.66
N GLY A 174 7.78 4.94 -16.77
CA GLY A 174 7.04 6.18 -16.76
C GLY A 174 7.50 7.12 -15.64
N THR A 175 7.19 8.40 -15.78
CA THR A 175 7.51 9.41 -14.77
C THR A 175 6.37 9.52 -13.77
N PHE A 176 6.66 9.25 -12.49
CA PHE A 176 5.69 9.51 -11.43
C PHE A 176 5.48 11.02 -11.29
N PRO A 177 4.24 11.51 -11.13
CA PRO A 177 4.01 12.95 -11.00
C PRO A 177 4.70 13.51 -9.75
N ASP A 178 5.09 14.77 -9.82
CA ASP A 178 5.61 15.52 -8.67
C ASP A 178 4.50 15.71 -7.62
N TYR A 179 4.38 14.71 -6.74
CA TYR A 179 3.33 14.64 -5.71
C TYR A 179 3.55 15.65 -4.58
N SER A 180 4.74 16.25 -4.47
CA SER A 180 4.99 17.27 -3.43
C SER A 180 4.04 18.46 -3.59
N ARG A 181 3.68 18.79 -4.84
CA ARG A 181 2.78 19.89 -5.19
C ARG A 181 1.34 19.71 -4.74
N VAL A 182 0.92 18.47 -4.48
CA VAL A 182 -0.45 18.19 -4.01
C VAL A 182 -0.54 18.10 -2.48
N ILE A 183 0.59 18.08 -1.77
CA ILE A 183 0.62 18.13 -0.31
C ILE A 183 0.36 19.58 0.11
N PRO A 184 -0.76 19.87 0.78
CA PRO A 184 -1.12 21.23 1.07
C PRO A 184 -0.37 21.75 2.30
N THR A 185 0.03 23.03 2.28
CA THR A 185 0.82 23.67 3.36
C THR A 185 0.07 24.79 4.10
N GLY A 186 -1.08 25.22 3.57
CA GLY A 186 -1.87 26.35 4.06
C GLY A 186 -3.12 25.96 4.84
N ASN A 187 -3.20 24.72 5.34
CA ASN A 187 -4.34 24.22 6.11
C ASN A 187 -4.32 24.82 7.51
N ASP A 188 -5.25 25.74 7.77
CA ASP A 188 -5.33 26.56 8.98
C ASP A 188 -6.26 25.98 10.06
N LYS A 189 -7.01 24.91 9.74
CA LYS A 189 -7.96 24.26 10.63
C LYS A 189 -7.45 22.89 11.03
N LEU A 190 -7.30 22.66 12.33
CA LEU A 190 -6.80 21.40 12.88
C LEU A 190 -7.90 20.66 13.63
N LEU A 191 -8.23 19.47 13.14
CA LEU A 191 -9.06 18.50 13.84
C LEU A 191 -8.16 17.40 14.41
N LYS A 192 -8.29 17.12 15.71
CA LYS A 192 -7.70 15.93 16.34
C LYS A 192 -8.78 14.97 16.80
N VAL A 193 -8.66 13.71 16.45
CA VAL A 193 -9.68 12.69 16.77
C VAL A 193 -9.04 11.33 16.96
N ASP A 194 -9.68 10.45 17.73
CA ASP A 194 -9.32 9.03 17.79
C ASP A 194 -9.59 8.38 16.41
N PRO A 195 -8.56 7.85 15.72
CA PRO A 195 -8.72 7.29 14.39
C PRO A 195 -9.62 6.04 14.35
N LYS A 196 -9.66 5.23 15.42
CA LYS A 196 -10.47 4.02 15.52
C LYS A 196 -11.94 4.36 15.72
N LEU A 197 -12.24 5.33 16.61
CA LEU A 197 -13.61 5.83 16.78
C LEU A 197 -14.11 6.49 15.50
N PHE A 198 -13.25 7.27 14.84
CA PHE A 198 -13.60 7.94 13.60
C PHE A 198 -13.85 6.94 12.46
N PHE A 199 -12.98 5.93 12.30
CA PHE A 199 -13.18 4.84 11.34
C PHE A 199 -14.52 4.16 11.58
N ALA A 200 -14.82 3.78 12.83
CA ALA A 200 -16.03 3.05 13.17
C ALA A 200 -17.30 3.90 12.93
N GLY A 201 -17.25 5.21 13.22
CA GLY A 201 -18.34 6.13 12.90
C GLY A 201 -18.56 6.27 11.39
N VAL A 202 -17.48 6.43 10.60
CA VAL A 202 -17.56 6.51 9.14
C VAL A 202 -18.13 5.21 8.57
N ASP A 203 -17.71 4.05 9.08
CA ASP A 203 -18.20 2.74 8.64
C ASP A 203 -19.70 2.56 8.91
N ARG A 204 -20.17 2.97 10.11
CA ARG A 204 -21.59 2.94 10.46
C ARG A 204 -22.43 3.83 9.54
N VAL A 205 -22.10 5.11 9.40
CA VAL A 205 -22.92 6.02 8.57
C VAL A 205 -22.86 5.67 7.08
N ALA A 206 -21.71 5.15 6.60
CA ALA A 206 -21.54 4.72 5.22
C ALA A 206 -22.36 3.48 4.85
N THR A 207 -22.92 2.75 5.83
CA THR A 207 -23.83 1.61 5.57
C THR A 207 -25.09 2.04 4.80
N ILE A 208 -25.51 3.31 4.93
CA ILE A 208 -26.63 3.87 4.18
C ILE A 208 -26.23 4.31 2.76
N ALA A 209 -24.93 4.59 2.53
CA ALA A 209 -24.44 5.03 1.23
C ALA A 209 -24.64 3.95 0.16
N THR A 210 -24.96 4.38 -1.05
CA THR A 210 -24.97 3.47 -2.20
C THR A 210 -23.58 3.42 -2.83
N GLU A 211 -23.31 2.41 -3.66
CA GLU A 211 -22.09 2.38 -4.46
C GLU A 211 -21.87 3.64 -5.31
N LYS A 212 -22.97 4.34 -5.66
CA LYS A 212 -22.95 5.59 -6.43
C LYS A 212 -22.61 6.80 -5.58
N THR A 213 -23.07 6.87 -4.33
CA THR A 213 -22.91 8.08 -3.52
C THR A 213 -21.61 8.09 -2.74
N ARG A 214 -21.19 6.96 -2.11
CA ARG A 214 -19.92 6.74 -1.33
C ARG A 214 -19.40 7.90 -0.45
N ALA A 215 -20.12 9.00 -0.35
CA ALA A 215 -19.67 10.25 0.22
C ALA A 215 -20.19 10.34 1.64
N VAL A 216 -19.29 10.65 2.56
CA VAL A 216 -19.61 11.01 3.93
C VAL A 216 -19.38 12.51 4.08
N LYS A 217 -20.41 13.22 4.56
CA LYS A 217 -20.30 14.62 4.94
C LYS A 217 -19.83 14.70 6.39
N ILE A 218 -18.84 15.54 6.62
CA ILE A 218 -18.21 15.78 7.91
C ILE A 218 -18.47 17.24 8.28
N GLY A 219 -19.28 17.45 9.30
CA GLY A 219 -19.49 18.76 9.94
C GLY A 219 -18.56 18.90 11.14
N LEU A 220 -17.77 19.97 11.15
CA LEU A 220 -16.83 20.31 12.22
C LEU A 220 -17.41 21.48 13.02
N ASP A 221 -17.46 21.31 14.34
CA ASP A 221 -17.87 22.34 15.30
C ASP A 221 -16.96 22.22 16.53
N GLN A 222 -17.07 23.17 17.47
CA GLN A 222 -16.23 23.19 18.66
C GLN A 222 -16.30 21.86 19.42
N ASP A 223 -15.14 21.23 19.57
CA ASP A 223 -14.92 19.96 20.26
C ASP A 223 -15.75 18.76 19.70
N ARG A 224 -16.13 18.81 18.41
CA ARG A 224 -17.04 17.80 17.85
C ARG A 224 -16.96 17.61 16.34
N VAL A 225 -17.22 16.38 15.92
CA VAL A 225 -17.42 15.99 14.53
C VAL A 225 -18.78 15.35 14.35
N THR A 226 -19.56 15.82 13.38
CA THR A 226 -20.81 15.19 12.94
C THR A 226 -20.59 14.52 11.59
N LEU A 227 -20.68 13.20 11.57
CA LEU A 227 -20.68 12.38 10.36
C LEU A 227 -22.10 12.24 9.84
N SER A 228 -22.31 12.41 8.53
CA SER A 228 -23.64 12.24 7.94
C SER A 228 -23.60 11.70 6.51
N VAL A 229 -24.60 10.91 6.16
CA VAL A 229 -24.81 10.36 4.82
C VAL A 229 -26.29 10.49 4.48
N THR A 230 -26.58 10.95 3.26
CA THR A 230 -27.94 10.98 2.70
C THR A 230 -27.97 10.13 1.43
N SER A 231 -28.89 9.18 1.37
CA SER A 231 -29.16 8.33 0.22
C SER A 231 -30.63 8.47 -0.18
N PRO A 232 -30.94 8.82 -1.45
CA PRO A 232 -32.33 8.92 -1.91
C PRO A 232 -33.14 7.65 -1.69
N ASP A 233 -32.50 6.48 -1.80
CA ASP A 233 -33.16 5.18 -1.75
C ASP A 233 -33.11 4.54 -0.36
N ASN A 234 -32.08 4.85 0.45
CA ASN A 234 -31.82 4.17 1.73
C ASN A 234 -32.02 5.07 2.97
N GLY A 235 -32.39 6.34 2.79
CA GLY A 235 -32.61 7.29 3.88
C GLY A 235 -31.35 8.03 4.34
N THR A 236 -31.31 8.40 5.61
CA THR A 236 -30.24 9.22 6.20
C THR A 236 -29.61 8.56 7.42
N ALA A 237 -28.31 8.70 7.60
CA ALA A 237 -27.60 8.40 8.84
C ALA A 237 -26.82 9.63 9.31
N ALA A 238 -26.78 9.82 10.62
CA ALA A 238 -25.95 10.82 11.26
C ALA A 238 -25.38 10.26 12.57
N GLU A 239 -24.14 10.60 12.86
CA GLU A 239 -23.46 10.23 14.09
C GLU A 239 -22.56 11.36 14.55
N GLU A 240 -22.48 11.54 15.86
CA GLU A 240 -21.68 12.58 16.50
C GLU A 240 -20.55 11.94 17.29
N LEU A 241 -19.34 12.46 17.11
CA LEU A 241 -18.12 12.01 17.77
C LEU A 241 -17.45 13.18 18.49
N ALA A 242 -16.90 12.90 19.68
CA ALA A 242 -16.04 13.83 20.37
C ALA A 242 -14.71 13.97 19.61
N ALA A 243 -14.20 15.20 19.50
CA ALA A 243 -12.92 15.51 18.88
C ALA A 243 -12.36 16.80 19.46
N GLU A 244 -11.11 17.14 19.17
CA GLU A 244 -10.56 18.47 19.46
C GLU A 244 -10.59 19.31 18.18
N TYR A 245 -11.40 20.37 18.18
CA TYR A 245 -11.52 21.32 17.07
C TYR A 245 -11.87 22.70 17.62
N ARG A 246 -11.11 23.73 17.21
CA ARG A 246 -11.21 25.09 17.78
C ARG A 246 -11.32 26.21 16.73
N ALA A 247 -11.41 25.86 15.46
CA ALA A 247 -11.55 26.83 14.38
C ALA A 247 -13.02 27.10 14.05
N GLU A 248 -13.27 27.95 13.06
CA GLU A 248 -14.62 28.20 12.53
C GLU A 248 -15.24 26.90 11.98
N GLY A 249 -16.55 26.76 12.12
CA GLY A 249 -17.27 25.58 11.64
C GLY A 249 -17.05 25.33 10.15
N LEU A 250 -16.93 24.06 9.78
CA LEU A 250 -16.66 23.65 8.40
C LEU A 250 -17.48 22.41 8.05
N GLU A 251 -18.06 22.40 6.86
CA GLU A 251 -18.65 21.19 6.27
C GLU A 251 -17.83 20.75 5.06
N ILE A 252 -17.41 19.48 5.06
CA ILE A 252 -16.59 18.91 4.00
C ILE A 252 -17.00 17.47 3.69
N GLY A 253 -16.98 17.08 2.43
CA GLY A 253 -17.31 15.73 1.98
C GLY A 253 -16.09 14.91 1.62
N PHE A 254 -16.09 13.62 1.94
CA PHE A 254 -15.05 12.69 1.49
C PHE A 254 -15.64 11.38 0.98
N ASN A 255 -14.88 10.68 0.15
CA ASN A 255 -15.16 9.28 -0.14
C ASN A 255 -14.91 8.45 1.14
N ALA A 256 -15.96 7.81 1.65
CA ALA A 256 -15.91 7.06 2.90
C ALA A 256 -14.89 5.92 2.86
N ASN A 257 -14.75 5.22 1.72
CA ASN A 257 -13.77 4.14 1.60
C ASN A 257 -12.34 4.67 1.61
N TYR A 258 -12.11 5.83 0.98
CA TYR A 258 -10.77 6.43 1.00
C TYR A 258 -10.36 6.88 2.38
N LEU A 259 -11.29 7.51 3.11
CA LEU A 259 -11.06 7.91 4.49
C LEU A 259 -10.83 6.68 5.38
N LYS A 260 -11.65 5.63 5.25
CA LYS A 260 -11.48 4.39 6.02
C LYS A 260 -10.15 3.69 5.73
N ASP A 261 -9.73 3.60 4.48
CA ASP A 261 -8.43 3.02 4.13
C ASP A 261 -7.30 3.79 4.83
N ILE A 262 -7.33 5.13 4.83
CA ILE A 262 -6.32 5.95 5.51
C ILE A 262 -6.36 5.73 7.03
N LEU A 263 -7.54 5.82 7.65
CA LEU A 263 -7.70 5.66 9.09
C LEU A 263 -7.26 4.26 9.56
N SER A 264 -7.47 3.23 8.74
CA SER A 264 -7.01 1.86 9.03
C SER A 264 -5.49 1.70 9.10
N GLN A 265 -4.75 2.65 8.54
CA GLN A 265 -3.29 2.68 8.58
C GLN A 265 -2.75 3.52 9.74
N ILE A 266 -3.57 4.00 10.68
CA ILE A 266 -3.11 4.86 11.77
C ILE A 266 -3.24 4.10 13.09
N ASP A 267 -2.09 3.74 13.66
CA ASP A 267 -1.97 2.93 14.89
C ASP A 267 -1.71 3.78 16.14
N SER A 268 -2.18 5.03 16.15
CA SER A 268 -2.06 5.96 17.28
C SER A 268 -3.41 6.19 17.96
N ASP A 269 -3.39 6.79 19.15
CA ASP A 269 -4.61 7.19 19.88
C ASP A 269 -5.22 8.49 19.31
N THR A 270 -4.48 9.20 18.46
CA THR A 270 -4.91 10.47 17.87
C THR A 270 -4.37 10.64 16.46
N VAL A 271 -5.24 11.10 15.56
CA VAL A 271 -4.88 11.55 14.21
C VAL A 271 -5.18 13.04 14.06
N GLU A 272 -4.31 13.74 13.35
CA GLU A 272 -4.52 15.12 12.92
C GLU A 272 -5.03 15.19 11.48
N LEU A 273 -6.16 15.85 11.29
CA LEU A 273 -6.65 16.29 9.99
C LEU A 273 -6.45 17.79 9.90
N HIS A 274 -5.61 18.21 8.97
CA HIS A 274 -5.31 19.59 8.64
C HIS A 274 -6.19 19.98 7.44
N LEU A 275 -7.12 20.92 7.64
CA LEU A 275 -8.12 21.36 6.65
C LEU A 275 -7.96 22.87 6.33
N ALA A 276 -8.49 23.29 5.19
CA ALA A 276 -8.59 24.71 4.81
C ALA A 276 -10.07 25.07 4.53
N ASP A 277 -10.49 25.06 3.26
CA ASP A 277 -11.90 25.18 2.86
C ASP A 277 -12.45 23.84 2.34
N ALA A 278 -13.77 23.79 2.07
CA ALA A 278 -14.47 22.56 1.66
C ALA A 278 -14.03 21.99 0.30
N GLY A 279 -13.30 22.77 -0.51
CA GLY A 279 -12.75 22.36 -1.81
C GLY A 279 -11.26 22.03 -1.77
N ALA A 280 -10.57 22.34 -0.66
CA ALA A 280 -9.14 22.15 -0.52
C ALA A 280 -8.77 20.70 -0.12
N PRO A 281 -7.62 20.18 -0.59
CA PRO A 281 -7.10 18.89 -0.11
C PRO A 281 -6.89 18.89 1.40
N THR A 282 -7.20 17.77 2.03
CA THR A 282 -6.99 17.55 3.47
C THR A 282 -5.73 16.73 3.69
N LEU A 283 -4.85 17.23 4.57
CA LEU A 283 -3.64 16.54 5.00
C LEU A 283 -3.97 15.75 6.28
N ILE A 284 -3.67 14.45 6.28
CA ILE A 284 -3.93 13.53 7.40
C ILE A 284 -2.60 12.91 7.84
N ARG A 285 -2.27 13.03 9.12
CA ARG A 285 -1.04 12.46 9.72
C ARG A 285 -1.22 12.29 11.23
N GLU A 286 -0.39 11.47 11.86
CA GLU A 286 -0.41 11.33 13.33
C GLU A 286 0.01 12.63 14.03
N ASN A 287 1.11 13.22 13.56
CA ASN A 287 1.67 14.49 14.02
C ASN A 287 2.68 15.01 12.97
N GLU A 288 3.30 16.15 13.25
CA GLU A 288 4.26 16.80 12.32
C GLU A 288 5.48 15.95 11.97
N ALA A 289 5.99 15.15 12.91
CA ALA A 289 7.16 14.27 12.74
C ALA A 289 6.80 12.89 12.15
N SER A 290 5.53 12.66 11.81
CA SER A 290 5.06 11.36 11.32
C SER A 290 5.76 10.95 10.01
N PRO A 291 6.31 9.72 9.93
CA PRO A 291 6.85 9.19 8.68
C PRO A 291 5.76 8.92 7.66
N ALA A 292 4.52 8.69 8.11
CA ALA A 292 3.35 8.55 7.26
C ALA A 292 2.63 9.89 7.07
N LEU A 293 2.30 10.20 5.82
CA LEU A 293 1.48 11.34 5.44
C LEU A 293 0.47 10.91 4.38
N TYR A 294 -0.76 11.40 4.52
CA TYR A 294 -1.83 11.13 3.57
C TYR A 294 -2.47 12.44 3.10
N VAL A 295 -2.86 12.50 1.83
CA VAL A 295 -3.68 13.59 1.29
C VAL A 295 -4.97 12.99 0.78
N LEU A 296 -6.09 13.63 1.09
CA LEU A 296 -7.41 13.22 0.64
C LEU A 296 -8.12 14.40 -0.04
N MET A 297 -8.54 14.19 -1.29
CA MET A 297 -9.31 15.18 -2.03
C MET A 297 -10.77 15.18 -1.56
N PRO A 298 -11.38 16.37 -1.36
CA PRO A 298 -12.78 16.44 -0.97
C PRO A 298 -13.72 16.09 -2.13
N MET A 299 -14.94 15.71 -1.76
CA MET A 299 -16.07 15.50 -2.65
C MET A 299 -17.12 16.58 -2.40
N ARG A 300 -17.83 16.98 -3.45
CA ARG A 300 -19.04 17.79 -3.29
C ARG A 300 -20.12 16.95 -2.63
N VAL A 301 -20.69 17.46 -1.54
CA VAL A 301 -21.75 16.86 -0.72
C VAL A 301 -22.89 17.84 -0.50
#